data_AF-A0AAI9IFF5-F1
#
_entry.id   AF-A0AAI9IFF5-F1
#
_cell.length_a   1.000
_cell.length_b   1.000
_cell.length_c   1.000
_cell.angle_alpha   90.00
_cell.angle_beta   90.00
_cell.angle_gamma   90.00
#
_symmetry.space_group_name_H-M   'P 1'
#
loop_
_entity.id
_entity.type
_entity.pdbx_description
1 polymer ?
#
loop_
_entity_poly.entity_id
_entity_poly.type
_entity_poly.pdbx_seq_one_letter_code
_entity_poly.pdbx_strand_id
1 'polypeptide(L)' 'MSNPYTTTAAMQYIMTMLLQRLDATGAIKLDGMIAGVQSDLQACVDLTPAVQETFKETLNILRFARNCGTGQ' A
#
# COMPACT_ATOMS: atom_id res chain seq x y z
N MET A 1 12.14 20.32 -3.37
CA MET A 1 11.25 20.20 -4.55
C MET A 1 11.06 18.73 -4.84
N SER A 2 9.85 18.20 -4.65
CA SER A 2 9.55 16.78 -4.92
C SER A 2 9.44 16.57 -6.43
N ASN A 3 10.25 15.68 -7.00
CA ASN A 3 10.23 15.39 -8.43
C ASN A 3 8.98 14.54 -8.76
N PRO A 4 8.04 15.03 -9.59
CA PRO A 4 6.75 14.37 -9.82
C PRO A 4 6.89 12.96 -10.42
N TYR A 5 7.96 12.72 -11.17
CA TYR A 5 8.25 11.41 -11.78
C TYR A 5 8.49 10.29 -10.75
N THR A 6 9.13 10.62 -9.62
CA THR A 6 9.36 9.67 -8.51
C THR A 6 8.08 9.30 -7.79
N THR A 7 7.14 10.24 -7.66
CA THR A 7 5.84 10.00 -7.02
C THR A 7 4.96 9.10 -7.88
N THR A 8 4.94 9.32 -9.21
CA THR A 8 4.19 8.47 -10.15
C THR A 8 4.70 7.03 -10.15
N ALA A 9 6.02 6.82 -10.17
CA ALA A 9 6.61 5.48 -10.14
C ALA A 9 6.30 4.75 -8.81
N ALA A 10 6.35 5.45 -7.68
CA ALA A 10 6.00 4.89 -6.38
C ALA A 10 4.52 4.50 -6.29
N MET A 11 3.62 5.34 -6.79
CA MET A 11 2.19 5.02 -6.86
C MET A 11 1.92 3.81 -7.75
N GLN A 12 2.59 3.70 -8.90
CA GLN A 12 2.46 2.54 -9.78
C GLN A 12 2.97 1.25 -9.13
N TYR A 13 4.11 1.31 -8.42
CA TYR A 13 4.64 0.17 -7.66
C TYR A 13 3.64 -0.29 -6.59
N ILE A 14 3.12 0.66 -5.79
CA ILE A 14 2.15 0.36 -4.73
C ILE A 14 0.87 -0.22 -5.31
N MET A 15 0.29 0.37 -6.37
CA MET A 15 -0.91 -0.18 -7.03
C MET A 15 -0.67 -1.58 -7.57
N THR A 16 0.49 -1.83 -8.19
CA THR A 16 0.83 -3.16 -8.72
C THR A 16 0.91 -4.20 -7.60
N MET A 17 1.56 -3.85 -6.49
CA MET A 17 1.67 -4.73 -5.32
C MET A 17 0.30 -5.02 -4.68
N LEU A 18 -0.58 -4.01 -4.62
CA LEU A 18 -1.94 -4.18 -4.11
C LEU A 18 -2.78 -5.08 -5.02
N LEU A 19 -2.69 -4.90 -6.34
CA LEU A 19 -3.38 -5.72 -7.33
C LEU A 19 -2.89 -7.17 -7.32
N GLN A 20 -1.58 -7.40 -7.17
CA GLN A 20 -1.01 -8.75 -7.04
C GLN A 20 -1.47 -9.47 -5.77
N ARG A 21 -1.77 -8.73 -4.70
CA ARG A 21 -2.26 -9.26 -3.43
C ARG A 21 -3.78 -9.42 -3.40
N LEU A 22 -4.48 -8.96 -4.42
CA LEU A 22 -5.92 -9.14 -4.57
C LEU A 22 -6.20 -10.59 -5.01
N ASP A 23 -6.98 -11.33 -4.23
CA ASP A 23 -7.28 -12.73 -4.53
C ASP A 23 -8.30 -12.84 -5.68
N ALA A 24 -8.15 -13.87 -6.53
CA ALA A 24 -9.02 -14.12 -7.68
C ALA A 24 -10.48 -14.44 -7.29
N THR A 25 -10.73 -14.81 -6.03
CA THR A 25 -12.09 -14.99 -5.47
C THR A 25 -12.76 -13.69 -5.07
N GLY A 26 -12.08 -12.54 -5.22
CA GLY A 26 -12.58 -11.24 -4.76
C GLY A 26 -12.55 -11.06 -3.24
N ALA A 27 -12.07 -12.06 -2.49
CA ALA A 27 -11.88 -11.96 -1.05
C ALA A 27 -10.62 -11.13 -0.77
N ILE A 28 -10.81 -9.85 -0.44
CA ILE A 28 -9.71 -8.99 -0.02
C ILE A 28 -9.22 -9.46 1.35
N LYS A 29 -8.11 -10.21 1.40
CA LYS A 29 -7.39 -10.49 2.65
C LYS A 29 -6.63 -9.22 3.06
N LEU A 30 -7.38 -8.22 3.55
CA LEU A 30 -6.85 -6.93 3.96
C LEU A 30 -5.69 -7.06 4.95
N ASP A 31 -5.74 -8.05 5.85
CA ASP A 31 -4.63 -8.38 6.75
C ASP A 31 -3.34 -8.77 6.01
N GLY A 32 -3.44 -9.55 4.94
CA GLY A 32 -2.29 -9.91 4.08
C GLY A 32 -1.77 -8.73 3.27
N MET A 33 -2.66 -7.84 2.82
CA MET A 33 -2.27 -6.61 2.12
C MET A 33 -1.56 -5.64 3.06
N ILE A 34 -2.07 -5.44 4.28
CA ILE A 34 -1.45 -4.60 5.31
C ILE A 34 -0.06 -5.15 5.66
N ALA A 35 0.05 -6.45 5.95
CA ALA A 35 1.33 -7.07 6.27
C ALA A 35 2.34 -6.94 5.13
N GLY A 36 1.89 -7.12 3.89
CA GLY A 36 2.73 -6.97 2.71
C GLY A 36 3.24 -5.54 2.53
N VAL A 37 2.35 -4.53 2.61
CA VAL A 37 2.74 -3.11 2.47
C VAL A 37 3.67 -2.68 3.61
N GLN A 38 3.48 -3.19 4.83
CA GLN A 38 4.42 -2.99 5.94
C GLN A 38 5.78 -3.62 5.67
N SER A 39 5.81 -4.84 5.13
CA SER A 39 7.05 -5.52 4.76
C SER A 39 7.80 -4.77 3.67
N ASP A 40 7.10 -4.25 2.66
CA ASP A 40 7.71 -3.47 1.57
C ASP A 40 8.31 -2.17 2.10
N LEU A 41 7.58 -1.47 2.99
CA LEU A 41 8.06 -0.25 3.64
C LEU A 41 9.32 -0.50 4.49
N GLN A 42 9.42 -1.65 5.14
CA GLN A 42 10.60 -2.04 5.93
C GLN A 42 11.78 -2.50 5.07
N ALA A 43 11.51 -3.18 3.96
CA ALA A 43 12.53 -3.70 3.05
C ALA A 43 13.17 -2.62 2.17
N CYS A 44 12.50 -1.47 2.01
CA CYS A 44 12.96 -0.42 1.13
C CYS A 44 13.90 0.55 1.88
N VAL A 45 15.21 0.36 1.67
CA VAL A 45 16.30 1.05 2.40
C VAL A 45 16.49 2.51 1.96
N ASP A 46 16.11 2.85 0.73
CA ASP A 46 16.30 4.19 0.13
C ASP A 46 14.99 4.80 -0.38
N LEU A 47 14.00 4.92 0.52
CA LEU A 47 12.77 5.64 0.19
C LEU A 47 12.97 7.14 0.28
N THR A 48 12.63 7.85 -0.79
CA THR A 48 12.43 9.30 -0.66
C THR A 48 11.26 9.57 0.30
N PRO A 49 11.24 10.72 0.99
CA PRO A 49 10.16 11.06 1.92
C PRO A 49 8.75 10.94 1.30
N ALA A 50 8.61 11.31 0.02
CA ALA A 50 7.35 11.22 -0.69
C ALA A 50 6.86 9.76 -0.85
N VAL A 51 7.78 8.83 -1.12
CA VAL A 51 7.43 7.41 -1.25
C VAL A 51 7.06 6.83 0.12
N GLN A 52 7.80 7.18 1.15
CA GLN A 52 7.51 6.77 2.52
C GLN A 52 6.10 7.24 2.97
N GLU A 53 5.73 8.49 2.68
CA GLU A 53 4.37 8.99 2.96
C GLU A 53 3.31 8.23 2.16
N THR A 54 3.58 7.91 0.89
CA THR A 54 2.63 7.14 0.07
C THR A 54 2.37 5.74 0.65
N PHE A 55 3.40 5.05 1.13
CA PHE A 55 3.24 3.77 1.84
C PHE A 55 2.41 3.92 3.12
N LYS A 56 2.65 4.97 3.91
CA LYS A 56 1.88 5.24 5.14
C LYS A 56 0.41 5.53 4.83
N GLU A 57 0.12 6.36 3.83
CA GLU A 57 -1.26 6.64 3.38
C GLU A 57 -1.96 5.37 2.90
N THR A 58 -1.24 4.53 2.15
CA THR A 58 -1.77 3.22 1.70
C THR A 58 -2.15 2.33 2.88
N LEU A 59 -1.30 2.25 3.92
CA LEU A 59 -1.62 1.50 5.14
C LEU A 59 -2.85 2.05 5.86
N ASN A 60 -3.00 3.38 5.92
CA ASN A 60 -4.18 4.00 6.52
C ASN A 60 -5.46 3.65 5.77
N ILE A 61 -5.44 3.70 4.43
CA ILE A 61 -6.59 3.32 3.59
C ILE A 61 -6.96 1.84 3.81
N LEU A 62 -5.98 0.93 3.81
CA LEU A 62 -6.24 -0.49 4.01
C LEU A 62 -6.79 -0.80 5.41
N ARG A 63 -6.29 -0.13 6.46
CA ARG A 63 -6.81 -0.25 7.83
C ARG A 63 -8.22 0.31 7.95
N PHE A 64 -8.49 1.44 7.28
CA PHE A 64 -9.84 2.00 7.20
C PHE A 64 -10.80 1.03 6.53
N ALA A 65 -10.42 0.47 5.37
CA ALA A 65 -11.22 -0.53 4.65
C ALA A 65 -11.49 -1.77 5.51
N ARG A 66 -10.49 -2.23 6.28
CA ARG A 66 -10.63 -3.38 7.21
C ARG A 66 -11.68 -3.09 8.28
N ASN A 67 -11.61 -1.92 8.90
CA ASN A 67 -12.53 -1.51 9.95
C ASN A 67 -13.94 -1.19 9.42
N CYS A 68 -14.06 -0.78 8.16
CA CYS A 68 -15.34 -0.53 7.51
C CYS A 68 -16.03 -1.85 7.12
N GLY A 69 -15.26 -2.89 6.75
CA GLY A 69 -15.79 -4.22 6.42
C GLY A 69 -16.25 -5.05 7.63
N THR A 70 -15.85 -4.70 8.85
CA THR A 70 -16.31 -5.35 10.10
C THR A 70 -17.62 -4.78 10.64
N GLY A 71 -18.27 -3.86 9.91
CA GLY A 71 -19.53 -3.22 10.30
C GLY A 71 -20.81 -3.96 9.90
N GLN A 72 -20.77 -5.28 9.64
CA GLN A 72 -21.95 -6.12 9.35
C GLN A 72 -22.24 -7.10 10.47
#